data_AF-A0A8T5SMV3-F1
#
_entry.id   AF-A0A8T5SMV3-F1
#
_cell.length_a   1.000
_cell.length_b   1.000
_cell.length_c   1.000
_cell.angle_alpha   90.00
_cell.angle_beta   90.00
_cell.angle_gamma   90.00
#
_symmetry.space_group_name_H-M   'P 1'
#
loop_
_entity.id
_entity.type
_entity.pdbx_description
1 polymer ?
#
loop_
_entity_poly.entity_id
_entity_poly.type
_entity_poly.pdbx_seq_one_letter_code
_entity_poly.pdbx_strand_id
1 'polypeptide(L)'
;MYSIVTVKDVVRIPPSQFGSPMDDAAMLHLRKQHENVLDRDIGLMIAVIGIDEIGQGRLMPGDGATYHAVTYRVLVFKPLRHELVEGNVVELMDFGAFIRMGPLDGLCHVSQICDDFITQDSKGNALLGKETGRILSEGDMVRARVTSISFESGNKSGKLGLTMRQPFLGKIGPDRSWIEEDVRAARGETKKEKKKK
;
A
#
# COMPACT_ATOMS: atom_id res chain seq x y z
N MET A 1 4.24 -2.67 -4.53
CA MET A 1 4.32 -4.13 -4.70
C MET A 1 4.66 -4.88 -3.40
N TYR A 2 4.16 -6.11 -3.24
CA TYR A 2 4.63 -7.05 -2.21
C TYR A 2 5.84 -7.83 -2.71
N SER A 3 6.82 -8.01 -1.84
CA SER A 3 7.97 -8.88 -2.11
C SER A 3 8.40 -9.62 -0.85
N ILE A 4 9.09 -10.74 -1.05
CA ILE A 4 9.76 -11.47 0.04
C ILE A 4 11.23 -11.11 -0.06
N VAL A 5 11.77 -10.54 1.02
CA VAL A 5 13.17 -10.15 1.10
C VAL A 5 13.86 -11.00 2.17
N THR A 6 15.09 -11.42 1.87
CA THR A 6 15.95 -12.12 2.83
C THR A 6 16.84 -11.09 3.51
N VAL A 7 16.78 -11.03 4.83
CA VAL A 7 17.51 -10.08 5.67
C VAL A 7 18.47 -10.84 6.57
N LYS A 8 19.67 -10.29 6.77
CA LYS A 8 20.65 -10.78 7.73
C LYS A 8 20.72 -9.79 8.88
N ASP A 9 20.49 -10.26 10.10
CA ASP A 9 20.57 -9.43 11.30
C ASP A 9 21.07 -10.22 12.51
N VAL A 10 21.32 -9.53 13.62
CA VAL A 10 21.75 -10.13 14.88
C VAL A 10 20.64 -10.03 15.91
N VAL A 11 20.16 -11.19 16.37
CA VAL A 11 19.11 -11.28 17.37
C VAL A 11 19.73 -11.52 18.75
N ARG A 12 19.26 -10.75 19.74
CA ARG A 12 19.64 -10.90 21.15
C ARG A 12 18.61 -11.77 21.87
N ILE A 13 19.02 -12.94 22.34
CA ILE A 13 18.17 -13.84 23.12
C ILE A 13 18.52 -13.70 24.61
N PRO A 14 17.59 -13.25 25.48
CA PRO A 14 17.85 -13.09 26.89
C PRO A 14 17.95 -14.45 27.61
N PRO A 15 18.71 -14.54 28.74
CA PRO A 15 18.88 -15.77 29.50
C PRO A 15 17.59 -16.44 29.96
N SER A 16 16.55 -15.63 30.21
CA SER A 16 15.23 -16.11 30.61
C SER A 16 14.56 -17.01 29.57
N GLN A 17 15.04 -17.01 28.33
CA GLN A 17 14.46 -17.76 27.22
C GLN A 17 15.35 -18.92 26.74
N PHE A 18 16.44 -19.22 27.44
CA PHE A 18 17.34 -20.34 27.07
C PHE A 18 16.69 -21.72 27.22
N GLY A 19 15.58 -21.83 27.95
CA GLY A 19 14.81 -23.07 28.07
C GLY A 19 13.87 -23.35 26.90
N SER A 20 13.65 -22.39 26.00
CA SER A 20 12.77 -22.53 24.84
C SER A 20 13.56 -22.95 23.60
N PRO A 21 12.90 -23.55 22.58
CA PRO A 21 13.54 -23.76 21.27
C PRO A 21 14.10 -22.44 20.72
N MET A 22 15.33 -22.49 20.18
CA MET A 22 16.00 -21.30 19.67
C MET A 22 15.22 -20.62 18.54
N ASP A 23 14.58 -21.43 17.68
CA ASP A 23 13.76 -20.93 16.57
C ASP A 23 12.60 -20.08 17.07
N ASP A 24 11.89 -20.53 18.11
CA ASP A 24 10.76 -19.81 18.70
C ASP A 24 11.21 -18.52 19.38
N ALA A 25 12.32 -18.58 20.14
CA ALA A 25 12.89 -17.41 20.80
C ALA A 25 13.36 -16.38 19.77
N ALA A 26 14.09 -16.80 18.74
CA ALA A 26 14.56 -15.94 17.67
C ALA A 26 13.38 -15.32 16.90
N MET A 27 12.38 -16.12 16.55
CA MET A 27 11.18 -15.64 15.85
C MET A 27 10.42 -14.60 16.66
N LEU A 28 10.25 -14.82 17.97
CA LEU A 28 9.58 -13.86 18.85
C LEU A 28 10.27 -12.49 18.86
N HIS A 29 11.60 -12.47 18.99
CA HIS A 29 12.36 -11.21 19.00
C HIS A 29 12.38 -10.55 17.62
N LEU A 30 12.57 -11.31 16.55
CA LEU A 30 12.52 -10.80 15.18
C LEU A 30 11.18 -10.13 14.88
N ARG A 31 10.07 -10.79 15.25
CA ARG A 31 8.73 -10.20 15.09
C ARG A 31 8.59 -8.91 15.87
N LYS A 32 9.02 -8.90 17.14
CA LYS A 32 8.93 -7.73 17.99
C LYS A 32 9.77 -6.54 17.49
N GLN A 33 10.92 -6.80 16.89
CA GLN A 33 11.84 -5.76 16.43
C GLN A 33 11.53 -5.23 15.03
N HIS A 34 11.07 -6.10 14.11
CA HIS A 34 11.00 -5.75 12.68
C HIS A 34 9.57 -5.70 12.11
N GLU A 35 8.54 -6.22 12.78
CA GLU A 35 7.18 -6.08 12.28
C GLU A 35 6.68 -4.64 12.39
N ASN A 36 6.01 -4.18 11.33
CA ASN A 36 5.50 -2.83 11.18
C ASN A 36 6.56 -1.73 11.21
N VAL A 37 7.82 -2.08 10.93
CA VAL A 37 8.90 -1.10 10.77
C VAL A 37 8.99 -0.68 9.30
N LEU A 38 9.01 0.63 9.09
CA LEU A 38 9.16 1.23 7.77
C LEU A 38 10.63 1.57 7.53
N ASP A 39 11.23 0.88 6.57
CA ASP A 39 12.58 1.14 6.09
C ASP A 39 12.52 1.87 4.74
N ARG A 40 13.45 2.80 4.48
CA ARG A 40 13.46 3.59 3.24
C ARG A 40 13.88 2.77 2.03
N ASP A 41 14.80 1.83 2.23
CA ASP A 41 15.39 1.02 1.18
C ASP A 41 14.58 -0.25 0.95
N ILE A 42 14.08 -0.88 2.00
CA ILE A 42 13.35 -2.14 1.92
C ILE A 42 11.83 -1.93 1.80
N GLY A 43 11.29 -0.87 2.41
CA GLY A 43 9.85 -0.59 2.48
C GLY A 43 9.25 -0.98 3.82
N LEU A 44 7.92 -1.16 3.86
CA LEU A 44 7.22 -1.54 5.08
C LEU A 44 7.37 -3.04 5.32
N MET A 45 7.99 -3.43 6.42
CA MET A 45 8.07 -4.82 6.85
C MET A 45 6.75 -5.22 7.53
N ILE A 46 6.00 -6.11 6.89
CA ILE A 46 4.67 -6.52 7.36
C ILE A 46 4.80 -7.65 8.38
N ALA A 47 5.46 -8.73 7.98
CA ALA A 47 5.52 -9.96 8.76
C ALA A 47 6.81 -10.72 8.50
N VAL A 48 7.39 -11.30 9.55
CA VAL A 48 8.47 -12.27 9.42
C VAL A 48 7.84 -13.61 9.04
N ILE A 49 8.19 -14.15 7.88
CA ILE A 49 7.61 -15.39 7.34
C ILE A 49 8.28 -16.60 7.98
N GLY A 50 9.60 -16.56 8.10
CA GLY A 50 10.37 -17.67 8.63
C GLY A 50 11.85 -17.36 8.69
N ILE A 51 12.56 -18.23 9.40
CA ILE A 51 14.00 -18.18 9.57
C ILE A 51 14.61 -19.26 8.68
N ASP A 52 15.63 -18.89 7.91
CA ASP A 52 16.33 -19.83 7.03
C ASP A 52 17.60 -20.39 7.69
N GLU A 53 18.32 -19.57 8.48
CA GLU A 53 19.54 -19.98 9.16
C GLU A 53 19.73 -19.24 10.49
N ILE A 54 20.09 -19.97 11.55
CA ILE A 54 20.53 -19.42 12.84
C ILE A 54 21.97 -19.81 13.06
N GLY A 55 22.86 -18.81 13.10
CA GLY A 55 24.26 -18.98 13.39
C GLY A 55 24.55 -19.25 14.88
N GLN A 56 25.80 -19.61 15.17
CA GLN A 56 26.26 -19.83 16.54
C GLN A 56 26.13 -18.55 17.38
N GLY A 57 25.56 -18.72 18.58
CA GLY A 57 25.40 -17.64 19.55
C GLY A 57 26.73 -17.21 20.15
N ARG A 58 26.93 -15.89 20.27
CA ARG A 58 28.09 -15.30 20.95
C ARG A 58 27.65 -14.62 22.23
N LEU A 59 28.45 -14.77 23.29
CA LEU A 59 28.26 -14.04 24.55
C LEU A 59 29.10 -12.77 24.52
N MET A 60 28.51 -11.67 24.96
CA MET A 60 29.20 -10.39 25.06
C MET A 60 29.56 -10.12 26.53
N PRO A 61 30.79 -9.67 26.84
CA PRO A 61 31.14 -9.30 28.22
C PRO A 61 30.18 -8.23 28.77
N GLY A 62 29.58 -8.49 29.93
CA GLY A 62 28.64 -7.58 30.58
C GLY A 62 27.16 -7.77 30.22
N ASP A 63 26.84 -8.64 29.25
CA ASP A 63 25.46 -9.05 28.96
C ASP A 63 25.36 -10.58 28.98
N GLY A 64 24.47 -11.13 29.81
CA GLY A 64 24.24 -12.57 29.87
C GLY A 64 23.52 -13.14 28.64
N ALA A 65 22.98 -12.28 27.77
CA ALA A 65 22.29 -12.70 26.56
C ALA A 65 23.22 -13.31 25.51
N THR A 66 22.67 -14.21 24.69
CA THR A 66 23.34 -14.75 23.50
C THR A 66 22.93 -13.95 22.26
N TYR A 67 23.92 -13.63 21.43
CA TYR A 67 23.74 -12.92 20.17
C TYR A 67 23.92 -13.88 19.00
N HIS A 68 22.86 -14.09 18.23
CA HIS A 68 22.85 -15.02 17.11
C HIS A 68 22.73 -14.23 15.80
N ALA A 69 23.61 -14.51 14.84
CA ALA A 69 23.42 -14.03 13.48
C ALA A 69 22.32 -14.86 12.82
N VAL A 70 21.26 -14.22 12.35
CA VAL A 70 20.08 -14.89 11.79
C VAL A 70 19.85 -14.39 10.37
N THR A 71 19.62 -15.34 9.45
CA THR A 71 19.13 -15.06 8.10
C THR A 71 17.64 -15.42 8.07
N TYR A 72 16.78 -14.45 7.79
CA TYR A 72 15.33 -14.62 7.84
C TYR A 72 14.63 -13.96 6.65
N ARG A 73 13.42 -14.44 6.34
CA ARG A 73 12.57 -13.93 5.27
C ARG A 73 11.46 -13.07 5.83
N VAL A 74 11.30 -11.89 5.23
CA VAL A 74 10.28 -10.91 5.60
C VAL A 74 9.38 -10.61 4.41
N LEU A 75 8.07 -10.57 4.66
CA LEU A 75 7.11 -10.01 3.73
C LEU A 75 7.17 -8.49 3.81
N VAL A 76 7.56 -7.84 2.72
CA VAL A 76 7.68 -6.38 2.66
C VAL A 76 6.72 -5.81 1.62
N PHE A 77 6.22 -4.62 1.90
CA PHE A 77 5.43 -3.83 0.98
C PHE A 77 6.20 -2.56 0.60
N LYS A 78 6.64 -2.52 -0.65
CA LYS A 78 7.34 -1.37 -1.23
C LYS A 78 6.62 -0.92 -2.51
N PRO A 79 5.84 0.16 -2.48
CA PRO A 79 5.34 0.79 -3.69
C PRO A 79 6.50 1.38 -4.50
N LEU A 80 6.36 1.37 -5.82
CA LEU A 80 7.28 1.98 -6.76
C LEU A 80 6.64 3.23 -7.40
N ARG A 81 7.47 4.21 -7.76
CA ARG A 81 6.97 5.38 -8.50
C ARG A 81 6.44 4.94 -9.86
N HIS A 82 5.32 5.51 -10.26
CA HIS A 82 4.57 5.20 -11.48
C HIS A 82 3.96 3.79 -11.54
N GLU A 83 3.95 3.06 -10.42
CA GLU A 83 3.26 1.77 -10.32
C GLU A 83 1.75 1.95 -10.43
N LEU A 84 1.09 1.05 -11.17
CA LEU A 84 -0.36 0.94 -11.23
C LEU A 84 -0.81 0.10 -10.04
N VAL A 85 -1.76 0.63 -9.28
CA VAL A 85 -2.21 0.08 -8.01
C VAL A 85 -3.73 0.08 -7.99
N GLU A 86 -4.29 -0.98 -7.44
CA GLU A 86 -5.73 -1.12 -7.22
C GLU A 86 -5.99 -1.09 -5.71
N GLY A 87 -7.07 -0.43 -5.33
CA GLY A 87 -7.41 -0.25 -3.93
C GLY A 87 -8.85 0.18 -3.73
N ASN A 88 -9.30 0.11 -2.50
CA ASN A 88 -10.63 0.55 -2.12
C ASN A 88 -10.56 1.95 -1.52
N VAL A 89 -11.51 2.81 -1.87
CA VAL A 89 -11.69 4.11 -1.21
C VAL A 89 -12.13 3.85 0.23
N VAL A 90 -11.34 4.30 1.21
CA VAL A 90 -11.68 4.17 2.63
C VAL A 90 -12.45 5.38 3.10
N GLU A 91 -12.02 6.57 2.69
CA GLU A 91 -12.54 7.83 3.18
C GLU A 91 -12.46 8.88 2.07
N LEU A 92 -13.49 9.71 1.99
CA LEU A 92 -13.55 10.86 1.09
C LEU A 92 -13.50 12.15 1.92
N MET A 93 -12.58 13.03 1.56
CA MET A 93 -12.48 14.37 2.13
C MET A 93 -12.58 15.42 1.03
N ASP A 94 -12.85 16.66 1.43
CA ASP A 94 -13.05 17.80 0.51
C ASP A 94 -11.84 18.04 -0.40
N PHE A 95 -10.63 17.68 0.07
CA PHE A 95 -9.37 17.84 -0.67
C PHE A 95 -8.93 16.57 -1.41
N GLY A 96 -9.58 15.43 -1.25
CA GLY A 96 -9.17 14.20 -1.91
C GLY A 96 -9.78 12.91 -1.37
N ALA A 97 -9.41 11.80 -1.99
CA ALA A 97 -9.84 10.45 -1.63
C ALA A 97 -8.67 9.67 -1.04
N PHE A 98 -8.91 8.98 0.08
CA PHE A 98 -7.98 8.01 0.66
C PHE A 98 -8.26 6.62 0.10
N ILE A 99 -7.28 6.04 -0.55
CA ILE A 99 -7.36 4.74 -1.21
C ILE A 99 -6.43 3.78 -0.49
N ARG A 100 -6.97 2.69 0.05
CA ARG A 100 -6.21 1.63 0.70
C ARG A 100 -5.62 0.68 -0.32
N MET A 101 -4.30 0.55 -0.32
CA MET A 101 -3.55 -0.30 -1.25
C MET A 101 -2.79 -1.39 -0.48
N GLY A 102 -3.49 -2.10 0.40
CA GLY A 102 -2.91 -3.09 1.30
C GLY A 102 -2.59 -2.49 2.68
N PRO A 103 -1.32 -2.44 3.12
CA PRO A 103 -0.95 -1.99 4.46
C PRO A 103 -0.76 -0.47 4.56
N LEU A 104 -0.73 0.24 3.43
CA LEU A 104 -0.60 1.69 3.36
C LEU A 104 -1.81 2.29 2.66
N ASP A 105 -2.21 3.46 3.15
CA ASP A 105 -3.25 4.28 2.54
C ASP A 105 -2.58 5.39 1.71
N GLY A 106 -3.08 5.60 0.50
CA GLY A 106 -2.61 6.65 -0.41
C GLY A 106 -3.64 7.76 -0.57
N LEU A 107 -3.16 8.99 -0.68
CA LEU A 107 -3.99 10.15 -0.93
C LEU A 107 -4.02 10.46 -2.43
N CYS A 108 -5.23 10.48 -2.99
CA CYS A 108 -5.48 11.06 -4.29
C CYS A 108 -6.11 12.44 -4.12
N HIS A 109 -5.34 13.49 -4.40
CA HIS A 109 -5.84 14.86 -4.30
C HIS A 109 -6.98 15.10 -5.31
N VAL A 110 -7.95 15.96 -4.96
CA VAL A 110 -9.14 16.23 -5.80
C VAL A 110 -8.78 16.60 -7.25
N SER A 111 -7.72 17.37 -7.46
CA SER A 111 -7.21 17.75 -8.78
C SER A 111 -6.57 16.62 -9.60
N GLN A 112 -6.38 15.46 -8.98
CA GLN A 112 -5.80 14.25 -9.57
C GLN A 112 -6.83 13.13 -9.76
N ILE A 113 -8.10 13.33 -9.36
CA ILE A 113 -9.17 12.34 -9.49
C ILE A 113 -9.74 12.33 -10.90
N CYS A 114 -10.21 13.47 -11.40
CA CYS A 114 -10.71 13.62 -12.77
C CYS A 114 -10.43 15.02 -13.33
N ASP A 115 -10.53 15.15 -14.65
CA ASP A 115 -10.43 16.40 -15.41
C ASP A 115 -11.74 17.21 -15.34
N ASP A 116 -12.29 17.39 -14.14
CA ASP A 116 -13.61 18.00 -13.93
C ASP A 116 -13.67 18.72 -12.57
N PHE A 117 -14.64 19.63 -12.44
CA PHE A 117 -14.99 20.23 -11.16
C PHE A 117 -15.74 19.20 -10.31
N ILE A 118 -15.06 18.69 -9.30
CA ILE A 118 -15.63 17.79 -8.31
C ILE A 118 -16.42 18.61 -7.30
N THR A 119 -17.68 18.23 -7.12
CA THR A 119 -18.54 18.70 -6.04
C THR A 119 -18.81 17.53 -5.09
N GLN A 120 -18.74 17.80 -3.80
CA GLN A 120 -19.11 16.83 -2.77
C GLN A 120 -20.63 16.92 -2.54
N ASP A 121 -21.27 15.77 -2.37
CA ASP A 121 -22.68 15.75 -1.99
C ASP A 121 -22.85 16.31 -0.56
N SER A 122 -24.04 16.85 -0.26
CA SER A 122 -24.41 17.47 1.02
C SER A 122 -24.18 16.55 2.24
N LYS A 123 -24.02 15.25 1.99
CA LYS A 123 -23.81 14.20 3.00
C LYS A 123 -22.35 13.76 3.14
N GLY A 124 -21.42 14.30 2.36
CA GLY A 124 -19.98 14.02 2.48
C GLY A 124 -19.48 12.71 1.86
N ASN A 125 -20.37 11.76 1.56
CA ASN A 125 -19.99 10.37 1.25
C ASN A 125 -19.70 10.07 -0.23
N ALA A 126 -19.80 11.08 -1.10
CA ALA A 126 -19.57 10.91 -2.53
C ALA A 126 -19.03 12.19 -3.19
N LEU A 127 -18.09 11.99 -4.11
CA LEU A 127 -17.54 13.00 -5.00
C LEU A 127 -18.17 12.85 -6.39
N LEU A 128 -18.75 13.93 -6.90
CA LEU A 128 -19.46 13.94 -8.18
C LEU A 128 -18.85 14.98 -9.13
N GLY A 129 -18.41 14.53 -10.30
CA GLY A 129 -17.95 15.40 -11.39
C GLY A 129 -19.13 16.07 -12.08
N LYS A 130 -19.12 17.40 -12.20
CA LYS A 130 -20.23 18.16 -12.78
C LYS A 130 -20.41 17.96 -14.29
N GLU A 131 -19.32 17.87 -15.04
CA GLU A 131 -19.35 17.75 -16.51
C GLU A 131 -19.40 16.29 -16.97
N THR A 132 -18.73 15.41 -16.25
CA THR A 132 -18.57 14.00 -16.60
C THR A 132 -19.64 13.11 -15.97
N GLY A 133 -20.33 13.57 -14.93
CA GLY A 133 -21.30 12.78 -14.16
C GLY A 133 -20.66 11.57 -13.44
N ARG A 134 -19.32 11.57 -13.31
CA ARG A 134 -18.53 10.53 -12.66
C ARG A 134 -18.74 10.60 -11.16
N ILE A 135 -19.05 9.47 -10.53
CA ILE A 135 -19.34 9.37 -9.10
C ILE A 135 -18.30 8.46 -8.44
N LEU A 136 -17.70 8.94 -7.34
CA LEU A 136 -16.81 8.18 -6.48
C LEU A 136 -17.37 8.19 -5.06
N SER A 137 -17.58 7.02 -4.48
CA SER A 137 -18.12 6.81 -3.14
C SER A 137 -17.15 6.01 -2.28
N GLU A 138 -17.31 6.10 -0.96
CA GLU A 138 -16.57 5.24 -0.04
C GLU A 138 -16.89 3.76 -0.30
N GLY A 139 -15.87 2.92 -0.25
CA GLY A 139 -15.94 1.50 -0.57
C GLY A 139 -15.77 1.16 -2.06
N ASP A 140 -15.75 2.15 -2.95
CA ASP A 140 -15.51 1.89 -4.36
C ASP A 140 -14.10 1.38 -4.62
N MET A 141 -13.98 0.42 -5.54
CA MET A 141 -12.69 -0.04 -6.03
C MET A 141 -12.18 0.88 -7.14
N VAL A 142 -10.91 1.28 -7.05
CA VAL A 142 -10.28 2.20 -7.99
C VAL A 142 -8.92 1.69 -8.41
N ARG A 143 -8.55 2.02 -9.65
CA ARG A 143 -7.19 1.90 -10.16
C ARG A 143 -6.54 3.27 -10.23
N ALA A 144 -5.43 3.41 -9.55
CA ALA A 144 -4.64 4.63 -9.52
C ALA A 144 -3.19 4.36 -9.92
N ARG A 145 -2.43 5.42 -10.15
CA ARG A 145 -0.99 5.37 -10.34
C ARG A 145 -0.29 6.11 -9.20
N VAL A 146 0.80 5.53 -8.71
CA VAL A 146 1.65 6.18 -7.69
C VAL A 146 2.47 7.29 -8.33
N THR A 147 2.35 8.52 -7.83
CA THR A 147 3.09 9.69 -8.33
C THR A 147 4.31 9.97 -7.45
N SER A 148 4.09 10.03 -6.14
CA SER A 148 5.10 10.35 -5.15
C SER A 148 5.03 9.38 -3.98
N ILE A 149 6.21 9.10 -3.44
CA ILE A 149 6.40 8.20 -2.31
C ILE A 149 7.29 8.93 -1.33
N SER A 150 6.76 9.19 -0.13
CA SER A 150 7.51 9.80 0.95
C SER A 150 7.43 8.89 2.17
N PHE A 151 8.55 8.27 2.51
CA PHE A 151 8.72 7.48 3.72
C PHE A 151 9.52 8.29 4.73
N GLU A 152 8.84 8.79 5.76
CA GLU A 152 9.51 9.34 6.94
C GLU A 152 9.85 8.19 7.88
N SER A 153 11.14 7.96 8.11
CA SER A 153 11.61 6.98 9.09
C SER A 153 11.10 7.36 10.48
N GLY A 154 10.31 6.47 11.09
CA GLY A 154 9.78 6.61 12.45
C GLY A 154 8.27 6.79 12.54
N ASN A 155 7.62 7.30 11.49
CA ASN A 155 6.16 7.34 11.42
C ASN A 155 5.63 6.08 10.73
N LYS A 156 4.63 5.43 11.35
CA LYS A 156 3.92 4.26 10.79
C LYS A 156 3.16 4.58 9.50
N SER A 157 3.07 5.86 9.11
CA SER A 157 2.35 6.34 7.94
C SER A 157 3.32 6.86 6.88
N GLY A 158 3.58 6.04 5.86
CA GLY A 158 4.15 6.52 4.60
C GLY A 158 3.12 7.39 3.88
N LYS A 159 3.53 8.55 3.35
CA LYS A 159 2.67 9.38 2.51
C LYS A 159 2.81 8.94 1.06
N LEU A 160 1.74 8.41 0.48
CA LEU A 160 1.68 8.01 -0.93
C LEU A 160 0.77 8.96 -1.69
N GLY A 161 1.29 9.60 -2.73
CA GLY A 161 0.52 10.43 -3.64
C GLY A 161 0.04 9.62 -4.83
N LEU A 162 -1.26 9.65 -5.10
CA LEU A 162 -1.91 8.91 -6.17
C LEU A 162 -2.54 9.82 -7.23
N THR A 163 -2.62 9.34 -8.46
CA THR A 163 -3.35 9.99 -9.56
C THR A 163 -4.26 9.02 -10.30
N MET A 164 -5.44 9.49 -10.69
CA MET A 164 -6.44 8.78 -11.51
C MET A 164 -6.79 9.55 -12.79
N ARG A 165 -6.14 10.69 -13.05
CA ARG A 165 -6.42 11.57 -14.20
C ARG A 165 -5.95 11.02 -15.55
N GLN A 166 -5.14 9.96 -15.54
CA GLN A 166 -4.59 9.39 -16.77
C GLN A 166 -5.59 8.42 -17.42
N PRO A 167 -5.54 8.23 -18.75
CA PRO A 167 -6.43 7.28 -19.42
C PRO A 167 -6.29 5.88 -18.82
N PHE A 168 -7.42 5.17 -18.74
CA PHE A 168 -7.53 3.81 -18.17
C PHE A 168 -7.33 3.71 -16.65
N LEU A 169 -7.41 4.84 -15.94
CA LEU A 169 -7.44 4.90 -14.47
C LEU A 169 -8.82 5.37 -13.97
N GLY A 170 -9.09 5.13 -12.69
CA GLY A 170 -10.34 5.52 -12.03
C GLY A 170 -11.14 4.34 -11.50
N LYS A 171 -12.45 4.52 -11.37
CA LYS A 171 -13.35 3.54 -10.74
C LYS A 171 -13.46 2.25 -11.55
N ILE A 172 -13.21 1.12 -10.86
CA ILE A 172 -13.46 -0.24 -11.32
C ILE A 172 -14.70 -0.73 -10.58
N GLY A 173 -15.73 -1.14 -11.29
CA GLY A 173 -16.90 -1.72 -10.66
C GLY A 173 -17.90 -2.25 -11.68
N PRO A 174 -18.75 -3.22 -11.26
CA PRO A 174 -19.73 -3.87 -12.13
C PRO A 174 -20.83 -2.93 -12.63
N ASP A 175 -21.08 -1.81 -11.93
CA ASP A 175 -22.25 -0.95 -12.20
C ASP A 175 -21.92 0.26 -13.10
N ARG A 176 -20.65 0.69 -13.16
CA ARG A 176 -20.14 1.80 -14.03
C ARG A 176 -18.62 1.93 -13.89
N SER A 177 -17.86 1.29 -14.78
CA SER A 177 -16.41 1.47 -14.83
C SER A 177 -16.03 2.61 -15.77
N TRP A 178 -15.30 3.60 -15.26
CA TRP A 178 -14.74 4.67 -16.10
C TRP A 178 -13.74 4.10 -17.10
N ILE A 179 -13.09 2.98 -16.74
CA ILE A 179 -12.11 2.31 -17.58
C ILE A 179 -12.78 1.69 -18.81
N GLU A 180 -13.97 1.10 -18.66
CA GLU A 180 -14.72 0.54 -19.80
C GLU A 180 -15.20 1.63 -20.76
N GLU A 181 -15.65 2.77 -20.23
CA GLU A 181 -16.03 3.93 -21.03
C GLU A 181 -14.83 4.49 -21.83
N ASP A 182 -13.68 4.63 -21.18
CA ASP A 182 -12.43 5.11 -21.80
C ASP A 182 -11.91 4.10 -22.84
N VAL A 183 -11.99 2.79 -22.57
CA VAL A 183 -11.61 1.73 -23.53
C VAL A 183 -12.55 1.74 -24.74
N ARG A 184 -13.86 1.92 -24.54
CA ARG A 184 -14.84 2.01 -25.63
C ARG A 184 -14.62 3.25 -26.50
N ALA A 185 -14.27 4.37 -25.88
CA ALA A 185 -13.88 5.58 -26.58
C ALA A 185 -12.58 5.40 -27.38
N ALA A 186 -11.57 4.75 -26.79
CA ALA A 186 -10.28 4.48 -27.44
C ALA A 186 -10.36 3.45 -28.58
N ARG A 187 -11.28 2.46 -28.49
CA ARG A 187 -11.55 1.48 -29.55
C ARG A 187 -12.40 2.03 -30.70
N GLY A 188 -12.91 3.26 -30.59
CA GLY A 188 -13.68 3.91 -31.65
C GLY A 188 -15.13 3.45 -31.80
N GLU A 189 -15.72 2.86 -30.76
CA GLU A 189 -17.12 2.38 -30.79
C GLU A 189 -18.18 3.47 -30.53
N THR A 190 -17.80 4.75 -30.53
CA THR A 190 -18.74 5.86 -30.52
C THR A 190 -18.80 6.56 -31.88
N LYS A 191 -19.50 5.93 -32.82
CA LYS A 191 -20.31 6.61 -33.86
C LYS A 191 -21.31 5.63 -34.46
N LYS A 192 -22.50 5.52 -33.86
CA LYS A 192 -23.80 5.29 -34.54
C LYS A 192 -24.92 5.11 -33.49
N GLU A 193 -25.34 6.20 -32.87
CA GLU A 193 -26.78 6.36 -32.61
C GLU A 193 -27.28 7.59 -33.33
N LYS A 194 -28.32 7.34 -34.12
CA LYS A 194 -28.78 8.15 -35.22
C LYS A 194 -29.57 9.34 -34.68
N LYS A 195 -29.21 10.54 -35.13
CA LYS A 195 -30.20 11.57 -35.45
C LYS A 195 -31.17 10.99 -36.50
N LYS A 196 -32.39 10.67 -36.08
CA LYS A 196 -33.63 10.73 -36.89
C LYS A 196 -34.54 11.67 -36.09
N LYS A 197 -34.70 12.96 -36.44
CA LYS A 197 -35.47 13.50 -37.58
C LYS A 197 -36.80 12.79 -37.77
#